data_AF-A0A8T5BJB6-F1
#
_entry.id   AF-A0A8T5BJB6-F1
#
_cell.length_a   1.000
_cell.length_b   1.000
_cell.length_c   1.000
_cell.angle_alpha   90.00
_cell.angle_beta   90.00
_cell.angle_gamma   90.00
#
_symmetry.space_group_name_H-M   'P 1'
#
loop_
_entity.id
_entity.type
_entity.pdbx_description
1 polymer ?
#
loop_
_entity_poly.entity_id
_entity_poly.type
_entity_poly.pdbx_seq_one_letter_code
_entity_poly.pdbx_strand_id
1 'polypeptide(L)'
;MRMLNFSKSISAAKIALSILRKIGGVYIHERLNKKRVYRLCDPEVLTYIFSEKIFNLWKLKQERYCRLIGLILIEILKNFNNLQSVVVYGSVARGVARVDSDVDLLIIMESNESLSKRIDKFLKIEFSNKISEELDWLYKKAIDTHISFLPLNPKEAEAFPPILLDVINEGIVLFDDGFYKELTKKKKEVLSKLKAKRVFLSKNEWFWDLKPEIKFGEVIEI
;
A
#
# COMPACT_ATOMS: atom_id res chain seq x y z
N MET A 1 39.10 -6.08 -0.28
CA MET A 1 38.22 -5.19 -1.08
C MET A 1 38.09 -5.79 -2.49
N ARG A 2 36.98 -6.47 -2.82
CA ARG A 2 36.78 -7.01 -4.19
C ARG A 2 36.40 -5.84 -5.10
N MET A 3 37.31 -5.43 -5.98
CA MET A 3 36.99 -4.49 -7.06
C MET A 3 35.98 -5.16 -8.01
N LEU A 4 34.81 -4.57 -8.17
CA LEU A 4 33.82 -5.02 -9.14
C LEU A 4 34.22 -4.50 -10.52
N ASN A 5 34.82 -5.37 -11.33
CA ASN A 5 35.09 -5.08 -12.74
C ASN A 5 33.78 -5.22 -13.52
N PHE A 6 33.16 -4.09 -13.92
CA PHE A 6 31.91 -4.05 -14.68
C PHE A 6 32.13 -4.27 -16.18
N SER A 7 32.96 -5.24 -16.58
CA SER A 7 32.97 -5.73 -17.96
C SER A 7 31.93 -6.85 -18.10
N LYS A 8 30.63 -6.53 -18.06
CA LYS A 8 29.60 -7.55 -18.25
C LYS A 8 28.53 -7.16 -19.26
N SER A 9 28.27 -8.10 -20.16
CA SER A 9 27.28 -8.05 -21.23
C SER A 9 25.90 -7.60 -20.73
N ILE A 10 25.09 -7.06 -21.63
CA ILE A 10 23.68 -6.64 -21.40
C ILE A 10 22.87 -7.68 -20.60
N SER A 11 23.16 -8.97 -20.78
CA SER A 11 22.52 -10.08 -20.05
C SER A 11 22.78 -10.04 -18.54
N ALA A 12 24.02 -9.77 -18.10
CA ALA A 12 24.34 -9.69 -16.68
C ALA A 12 23.67 -8.50 -16.00
N ALA A 13 23.60 -7.35 -16.67
CA ALA A 13 22.89 -6.17 -16.17
C ALA A 13 21.39 -6.46 -16.00
N LYS A 14 20.76 -7.17 -16.95
CA LYS A 14 19.35 -7.60 -16.84
C LYS A 14 19.12 -8.54 -15.65
N ILE A 15 20.05 -9.48 -15.41
CA ILE A 15 19.97 -10.38 -14.25
C ILE A 15 20.10 -9.58 -12.95
N ALA A 16 21.07 -8.68 -12.85
CA ALA A 16 21.26 -7.83 -11.66
C ALA A 16 20.00 -6.99 -11.36
N LEU A 17 19.43 -6.32 -12.37
CA LEU A 17 18.18 -5.56 -12.23
C LEU A 17 17.00 -6.45 -11.83
N SER A 18 16.93 -7.68 -12.35
CA SER A 18 15.89 -8.63 -11.95
C SER A 18 16.03 -9.08 -10.50
N ILE A 19 17.26 -9.26 -9.99
CA ILE A 19 17.53 -9.62 -8.59
C ILE A 19 17.18 -8.43 -7.70
N LEU A 20 17.69 -7.23 -8.02
CA LEU A 20 17.40 -6.02 -7.25
C LEU A 20 15.90 -5.74 -7.16
N ARG A 21 15.15 -5.96 -8.24
CA ARG A 21 13.68 -5.77 -8.24
C ARG A 21 12.97 -6.74 -7.29
N LYS A 22 13.42 -8.00 -7.21
CA LYS A 22 12.82 -9.01 -6.33
C LYS A 22 13.00 -8.70 -4.83
N ILE A 23 14.00 -7.87 -4.50
CA ILE A 23 14.32 -7.47 -3.12
C ILE A 23 13.96 -6.01 -2.83
N GLY A 24 13.26 -5.32 -3.74
CA GLY A 24 12.86 -3.91 -3.56
C GLY A 24 13.98 -2.88 -3.75
N GLY A 25 15.14 -3.27 -4.30
CA GLY A 25 16.26 -2.36 -4.57
C GLY A 25 16.08 -1.48 -5.82
N VAL A 26 15.21 -1.90 -6.76
CA VAL A 26 14.83 -1.10 -7.93
C VAL A 26 13.35 -1.32 -8.28
N TYR A 27 12.75 -0.31 -8.90
CA TYR A 27 11.35 -0.29 -9.35
C TYR A 27 11.27 -0.03 -10.84
N ILE A 28 10.29 -0.61 -11.53
CA ILE A 28 9.95 -0.24 -12.91
C ILE A 28 9.04 1.00 -12.87
N HIS A 29 9.60 2.16 -13.19
CA HIS A 29 8.82 3.39 -13.30
C HIS A 29 7.97 3.40 -14.58
N GLU A 30 8.58 3.08 -15.72
CA GLU A 30 7.92 3.15 -17.02
C GLU A 30 8.29 1.97 -17.92
N ARG A 31 7.36 1.59 -18.79
CA ARG A 31 7.58 0.61 -19.85
C ARG A 31 7.41 1.30 -21.20
N LEU A 32 8.53 1.48 -21.91
CA LEU A 32 8.59 2.09 -23.24
C LEU A 32 8.85 0.97 -24.26
N ASN A 33 7.79 0.45 -24.89
CA ASN A 33 7.86 -0.70 -25.80
C ASN A 33 8.51 -1.93 -25.11
N LYS A 34 9.63 -2.42 -25.66
CA LYS A 34 10.44 -3.51 -25.09
C LYS A 34 11.44 -3.06 -24.02
N LYS A 35 11.56 -1.75 -23.78
CA LYS A 35 12.48 -1.15 -22.79
C LYS A 35 11.76 -0.86 -21.48
N ARG A 36 12.50 -0.95 -20.38
CA ARG A 36 12.03 -0.63 -19.03
C ARG A 36 12.89 0.50 -18.49
N VAL A 37 12.25 1.52 -17.95
CA VAL A 37 12.91 2.59 -17.20
C VAL A 37 12.83 2.21 -15.74
N TYR A 38 13.99 2.04 -15.12
CA TYR A 38 14.11 1.67 -13.72
C TYR A 38 14.36 2.89 -12.86
N ARG A 39 13.86 2.86 -11.64
CA ARG A 39 14.17 3.80 -10.57
C ARG A 39 14.84 3.06 -9.43
N LEU A 40 15.90 3.64 -8.87
CA LEU A 40 16.55 3.08 -7.69
C LEU A 40 15.66 3.32 -6.47
N CYS A 41 15.67 2.35 -5.55
CA CYS A 41 15.10 2.54 -4.22
C CYS A 41 16.01 3.46 -3.40
N ASP A 42 15.41 4.35 -2.62
CA ASP A 42 16.14 5.20 -1.70
C ASP A 42 16.89 4.35 -0.65
N PRO A 43 18.16 4.65 -0.35
CA PRO A 43 18.94 3.87 0.61
C PRO A 43 18.28 3.74 1.99
N GLU A 44 17.57 4.79 2.40
CA GLU A 44 16.82 4.82 3.64
C GLU A 44 15.65 3.83 3.61
N VAL A 45 14.82 3.84 2.57
CA VAL A 45 13.73 2.88 2.38
C VAL A 45 14.28 1.44 2.34
N LEU A 46 15.40 1.24 1.65
CA LEU A 46 16.04 -0.08 1.56
C LEU A 46 16.50 -0.60 2.93
N THR A 47 16.96 0.30 3.82
CA THR A 47 17.32 -0.05 5.21
C THR A 47 16.10 -0.55 5.99
N TYR A 48 14.93 0.08 5.82
CA TYR A 48 13.69 -0.36 6.45
C TYR A 48 13.17 -1.68 5.87
N ILE A 49 13.40 -1.94 4.58
CA ILE A 49 13.09 -3.24 3.95
C ILE A 49 13.99 -4.34 4.54
N PHE A 50 15.31 -4.11 4.61
CA PHE A 50 16.26 -5.12 5.11
C PHE A 50 16.19 -5.35 6.62
N SER A 51 15.71 -4.37 7.38
CA SER A 51 15.40 -4.55 8.80
C SER A 51 14.03 -5.19 9.04
N GLU A 52 13.36 -5.67 7.98
CA GLU A 52 12.03 -6.30 8.05
C GLU A 52 10.97 -5.41 8.71
N LYS A 53 11.12 -4.08 8.61
CA LYS A 53 10.07 -3.13 9.02
C LYS A 53 9.10 -2.84 7.87
N ILE A 54 9.60 -2.74 6.64
CA ILE A 54 8.76 -2.55 5.45
C ILE A 54 8.65 -3.87 4.69
N PHE A 55 7.41 -4.31 4.48
CA PHE A 55 7.08 -5.52 3.75
C PHE A 55 6.47 -5.21 2.39
N ASN A 56 6.58 -6.17 1.47
CA ASN A 56 5.75 -6.29 0.27
C ASN A 56 5.70 -5.08 -0.68
N LEU A 57 6.49 -4.02 -0.48
CA LEU A 57 6.49 -2.83 -1.35
C LEU A 57 6.78 -3.20 -2.81
N TRP A 58 7.66 -4.18 -3.03
CA TRP A 58 8.01 -4.74 -4.33
C TRP A 58 6.96 -5.68 -4.93
N LYS A 59 5.88 -6.00 -4.21
CA LYS A 59 4.75 -6.79 -4.72
C LYS A 59 3.72 -5.95 -5.49
N LEU A 60 3.82 -4.61 -5.40
CA LEU A 60 2.96 -3.70 -6.16
C LEU A 60 3.13 -3.94 -7.66
N LYS A 61 2.01 -4.15 -8.36
CA LYS A 61 2.04 -4.37 -9.82
C LYS A 61 2.46 -3.12 -10.59
N GLN A 62 2.05 -1.95 -10.09
CA GLN A 62 2.37 -0.64 -10.67
C GLN A 62 3.52 0.00 -9.90
N GLU A 63 4.72 -0.51 -10.16
CA GLU A 63 5.95 -0.16 -9.42
C GLU A 63 6.34 1.34 -9.48
N ARG A 64 5.72 2.13 -10.37
CA ARG A 64 5.90 3.59 -10.42
C ARG A 64 5.55 4.29 -9.11
N TYR A 65 4.65 3.72 -8.31
CA TYR A 65 4.24 4.27 -7.01
C TYR A 65 5.12 3.78 -5.84
N CYS A 66 5.99 2.78 -6.04
CA CYS A 66 6.76 2.18 -4.95
C CYS A 66 7.67 3.19 -4.26
N ARG A 67 8.29 4.12 -5.00
CA ARG A 67 9.16 5.13 -4.39
C ARG A 67 8.37 6.08 -3.51
N LEU A 68 7.28 6.66 -4.03
CA LEU A 68 6.40 7.54 -3.26
C LEU A 68 5.90 6.86 -1.97
N ILE A 69 5.35 5.65 -2.09
CA ILE A 69 4.88 4.86 -0.94
C ILE A 69 6.02 4.58 0.04
N GLY A 70 7.21 4.21 -0.45
CA GLY A 70 8.39 3.99 0.38
C GLY A 70 8.81 5.22 1.17
N LEU A 71 8.81 6.39 0.55
CA LEU A 71 9.11 7.66 1.22
C LEU A 71 8.07 8.02 2.28
N ILE A 72 6.78 7.78 2.01
CA ILE A 72 5.72 8.03 2.97
C ILE A 72 5.86 7.08 4.17
N LEU A 73 6.13 5.80 3.92
CA LEU A 73 6.31 4.81 4.99
C LEU A 73 7.45 5.19 5.93
N ILE A 74 8.60 5.65 5.42
CA ILE A 74 9.71 6.05 6.29
C ILE A 74 9.32 7.28 7.13
N GLU A 75 8.61 8.25 6.58
CA GLU A 75 8.20 9.43 7.32
C GLU A 75 7.14 9.07 8.38
N ILE A 76 6.19 8.20 8.06
CA ILE A 76 5.25 7.66 9.06
C ILE A 76 6.02 6.94 10.18
N LEU A 77 6.91 6.01 9.84
CA LEU A 77 7.64 5.20 10.83
C LEU A 77 8.61 6.01 11.70
N LYS A 78 9.04 7.20 11.26
CA LYS A 78 9.88 8.11 12.05
C LYS A 78 9.08 9.00 12.99
N ASN A 79 7.90 9.46 12.54
CA ASN A 79 7.13 10.47 13.24
C ASN A 79 6.08 9.87 14.18
N PHE A 80 5.74 8.59 14.04
CA PHE A 80 4.68 7.92 14.80
C PHE A 80 5.17 6.62 15.43
N ASN A 81 5.23 6.59 16.77
CA ASN A 81 5.65 5.42 17.55
C ASN A 81 4.48 4.50 17.96
N ASN A 82 3.26 4.96 17.78
CA ASN A 82 2.00 4.29 18.12
C ASN A 82 1.33 3.64 16.90
N LEU A 83 2.11 3.35 15.87
CA LEU A 83 1.65 2.72 14.63
C LEU A 83 1.58 1.20 14.82
N GLN A 84 0.47 0.59 14.39
CA GLN A 84 0.28 -0.85 14.42
C GLN A 84 0.35 -1.46 13.03
N SER A 85 -0.27 -0.82 12.03
CA SER A 85 -0.28 -1.36 10.67
C SER A 85 -0.39 -0.27 9.61
N VAL A 86 0.22 -0.51 8.44
CA VAL A 86 0.03 0.29 7.22
C VAL A 86 -0.24 -0.64 6.06
N VAL A 87 -1.32 -0.39 5.32
CA VAL A 87 -1.77 -1.21 4.19
C VAL A 87 -2.11 -0.31 3.03
N VAL A 88 -1.50 -0.53 1.87
CA VAL A 88 -1.94 0.11 0.63
C VAL A 88 -3.10 -0.66 0.05
N TYR A 89 -4.16 0.04 -0.33
CA TYR A 89 -5.37 -0.56 -0.89
C TYR A 89 -5.79 0.17 -2.17
N GLY A 90 -7.02 -0.05 -2.60
CA GLY A 90 -7.60 0.68 -3.72
C GLY A 90 -6.98 0.31 -5.08
N SER A 91 -6.95 1.29 -5.97
CA SER A 91 -6.57 1.07 -7.39
C SER A 91 -5.11 0.64 -7.56
N VAL A 92 -4.21 1.20 -6.73
CA VAL A 92 -2.77 0.92 -6.74
C VAL A 92 -2.48 -0.51 -6.29
N ALA A 93 -3.12 -0.97 -5.21
CA ALA A 93 -2.95 -2.34 -4.73
C ALA A 93 -3.48 -3.38 -5.74
N ARG A 94 -4.63 -3.09 -6.38
CA ARG A 94 -5.20 -3.92 -7.45
C ARG A 94 -4.32 -3.97 -8.71
N GLY A 95 -3.56 -2.91 -8.96
CA GLY A 95 -2.76 -2.71 -10.16
C GLY A 95 -3.56 -2.18 -11.36
N VAL A 96 -4.60 -1.39 -11.08
CA VAL A 96 -5.48 -0.75 -12.09
C VAL A 96 -5.53 0.78 -11.92
N ALA A 97 -4.60 1.36 -11.15
CA ALA A 97 -4.48 2.81 -10.99
C ALA A 97 -4.27 3.49 -12.34
N ARG A 98 -5.00 4.56 -12.57
CA ARG A 98 -4.81 5.47 -13.69
C ARG A 98 -3.74 6.50 -13.34
N VAL A 99 -3.34 7.30 -14.32
CA VAL A 99 -2.33 8.35 -14.11
C VAL A 99 -2.81 9.45 -13.15
N ASP A 100 -4.13 9.60 -13.00
CA ASP A 100 -4.85 10.53 -12.12
C ASP A 100 -5.36 9.85 -10.82
N SER A 101 -4.87 8.64 -10.50
CA SER A 101 -5.33 7.92 -9.31
C SER A 101 -4.49 8.24 -8.09
N ASP A 102 -5.17 8.37 -6.94
CA ASP A 102 -4.54 8.52 -5.65
C ASP A 102 -3.96 7.19 -5.13
N VAL A 103 -3.06 7.33 -4.17
CA VAL A 103 -2.49 6.24 -3.37
C VAL A 103 -3.28 6.14 -2.06
N ASP A 104 -4.13 5.13 -1.94
CA ASP A 104 -4.94 4.89 -0.75
C ASP A 104 -4.17 4.11 0.32
N LEU A 105 -4.01 4.68 1.51
CA LEU A 105 -3.30 4.07 2.65
C LEU A 105 -4.21 3.94 3.86
N LEU A 106 -4.45 2.70 4.30
CA LEU A 106 -5.01 2.42 5.61
C LEU A 106 -3.87 2.49 6.61
N ILE A 107 -4.06 3.27 7.66
CA ILE A 107 -3.12 3.40 8.77
C ILE A 107 -3.90 3.03 10.03
N ILE A 108 -3.39 2.06 10.79
CA ILE A 108 -3.94 1.70 12.09
C ILE A 108 -2.95 2.18 13.14
N MET A 109 -3.40 3.05 14.03
CA MET A 109 -2.58 3.63 15.09
C MET A 109 -3.38 3.85 16.38
N GLU A 110 -2.74 3.65 17.53
CA GLU A 110 -3.38 3.93 18.82
C GLU A 110 -3.59 5.43 19.01
N SER A 111 -4.83 5.89 19.21
CA SER A 111 -5.12 7.32 19.35
C SER A 111 -6.54 7.56 19.90
N ASN A 112 -6.62 8.50 20.85
CA ASN A 112 -7.88 9.00 21.39
C ASN A 112 -8.42 10.23 20.64
N GLU A 113 -7.77 10.67 19.56
CA GLU A 113 -8.19 11.84 18.79
C GLU A 113 -9.36 11.52 17.86
N SER A 114 -9.94 12.54 17.23
CA SER A 114 -10.91 12.32 16.16
C SER A 114 -10.21 11.89 14.86
N LEU A 115 -10.94 11.23 13.98
CA LEU A 115 -10.46 10.85 12.64
C LEU A 115 -9.89 12.05 11.88
N SER A 116 -10.59 13.19 11.88
CA SER A 116 -10.13 14.42 11.22
C SER A 116 -8.78 14.91 11.74
N LYS A 117 -8.57 14.91 13.07
CA LYS A 117 -7.27 15.31 13.65
C LYS A 117 -6.14 14.37 13.26
N ARG A 118 -6.44 13.06 13.15
CA ARG A 118 -5.45 12.09 12.64
C ARG A 118 -5.13 12.36 11.18
N ILE A 119 -6.15 12.61 10.34
CA ILE A 119 -5.96 12.99 8.93
C ILE A 119 -5.07 14.22 8.82
N ASP A 120 -5.33 15.29 9.58
CA ASP A 120 -4.51 16.50 9.60
C ASP A 120 -3.05 16.24 9.95
N LYS A 121 -2.77 15.26 10.82
CA LYS A 121 -1.39 14.85 11.16
C LYS A 121 -0.71 14.13 10.00
N PHE A 122 -1.42 13.25 9.29
CA PHE A 122 -0.84 12.54 8.15
C PHE A 122 -0.68 13.43 6.92
N LEU A 123 -1.59 14.37 6.69
CA LEU A 123 -1.44 15.35 5.60
C LEU A 123 -0.16 16.19 5.75
N LYS A 124 0.31 16.44 6.97
CA LYS A 124 1.62 17.10 7.20
C LYS A 124 2.81 16.34 6.62
N ILE A 125 2.69 15.02 6.44
CA ILE A 125 3.75 14.18 5.87
C ILE A 125 3.94 14.47 4.37
N GLU A 126 2.86 14.75 3.64
CA GLU A 126 2.92 15.09 2.21
C GLU A 126 3.78 16.33 1.95
N PHE A 127 3.78 17.26 2.90
CA PHE A 127 4.57 18.50 2.83
C PHE A 127 6.05 18.33 3.21
N SER A 128 6.50 17.12 3.56
CA SER A 128 7.93 16.88 3.75
C SER A 128 8.68 17.04 2.42
N ASN A 129 9.87 17.65 2.44
CA ASN A 129 10.61 18.01 1.22
C ASN A 129 10.77 16.83 0.25
N LYS A 130 11.15 15.64 0.73
CA LYS A 130 11.37 14.46 -0.14
C LYS A 130 10.08 13.97 -0.81
N ILE A 131 8.93 14.08 -0.13
CA ILE A 131 7.64 13.61 -0.65
C ILE A 131 7.08 14.63 -1.64
N SER A 132 7.13 15.91 -1.30
CA SER A 132 6.77 17.01 -2.21
C SER A 132 7.59 16.96 -3.50
N GLU A 133 8.91 16.80 -3.41
CA GLU A 133 9.79 16.62 -4.59
C GLU A 133 9.43 15.40 -5.44
N GLU A 134 8.99 14.30 -4.80
CA GLU A 134 8.56 13.09 -5.52
C GLU A 134 7.25 13.32 -6.27
N LEU A 135 6.28 13.95 -5.62
CA LEU A 135 4.99 14.31 -6.22
C LEU A 135 5.18 15.25 -7.40
N ASP A 136 6.00 16.30 -7.24
CA ASP A 136 6.37 17.22 -8.32
C ASP A 136 7.05 16.49 -9.49
N TRP A 137 7.93 15.54 -9.19
CA TRP A 137 8.61 14.76 -10.22
C TRP A 137 7.63 13.85 -10.96
N LEU A 138 6.69 13.21 -10.25
CA LEU A 138 5.63 12.40 -10.85
C LEU A 138 4.70 13.24 -11.72
N TYR A 139 4.33 14.44 -11.27
CA TYR A 139 3.53 15.38 -12.03
C TYR A 139 4.21 15.78 -13.35
N LYS A 140 5.52 16.08 -13.31
CA LYS A 140 6.34 16.32 -14.53
C LYS A 140 6.43 15.11 -15.47
N LYS A 141 6.07 13.91 -15.00
CA LYS A 141 5.94 12.68 -15.78
C LYS A 141 4.50 12.35 -16.17
N ALA A 142 3.59 13.33 -16.08
CA ALA A 142 2.16 13.18 -16.36
C ALA A 142 1.49 12.10 -15.50
N ILE A 143 1.95 11.97 -14.25
CA ILE A 143 1.31 11.17 -13.21
C ILE A 143 0.84 12.15 -12.14
N ASP A 144 -0.45 12.42 -12.14
CA ASP A 144 -1.13 13.30 -11.19
C ASP A 144 -1.70 12.44 -10.06
N THR A 145 -1.05 12.45 -8.90
CA THR A 145 -1.39 11.52 -7.83
C THR A 145 -1.24 12.22 -6.50
N HIS A 146 -2.15 11.95 -5.57
CA HIS A 146 -2.06 12.36 -4.19
C HIS A 146 -2.15 11.16 -3.26
N ILE A 147 -2.09 11.41 -1.95
CA ILE A 147 -2.20 10.36 -0.95
C ILE A 147 -3.50 10.52 -0.18
N SER A 148 -4.23 9.42 -0.09
CA SER A 148 -5.50 9.35 0.62
C SER A 148 -5.30 8.50 1.87
N PHE A 149 -5.22 9.16 3.02
CA PHE A 149 -5.05 8.50 4.31
C PHE A 149 -6.40 8.11 4.93
N LEU A 150 -6.51 6.85 5.35
CA LEU A 150 -7.56 6.36 6.24
C LEU A 150 -6.93 5.97 7.59
N PRO A 151 -6.74 6.92 8.53
CA PRO A 151 -6.10 6.65 9.80
C PRO A 151 -7.12 6.23 10.86
N LEU A 152 -7.32 4.92 11.02
CA LEU A 152 -8.20 4.34 12.03
C LEU A 152 -7.45 4.10 13.34
N ASN A 153 -8.16 4.21 14.45
CA ASN A 153 -7.71 3.59 15.71
C ASN A 153 -8.13 2.12 15.77
N PRO A 154 -7.63 1.34 16.75
CA PRO A 154 -7.90 -0.09 16.82
C PRO A 154 -9.39 -0.41 16.94
N LYS A 155 -10.13 0.37 17.74
CA LYS A 155 -11.57 0.20 17.93
C LYS A 155 -12.36 0.47 16.64
N GLU A 156 -12.00 1.50 15.91
CA GLU A 156 -12.60 1.84 14.61
C GLU A 156 -12.31 0.76 13.56
N ALA A 157 -11.09 0.20 13.55
CA ALA A 157 -10.73 -0.90 12.66
C ALA A 157 -11.49 -2.20 13.02
N GLU A 158 -11.67 -2.49 14.31
CA GLU A 158 -12.44 -3.64 14.80
C GLU A 158 -13.95 -3.50 14.55
N ALA A 159 -14.49 -2.27 14.62
CA ALA A 159 -15.86 -1.95 14.21
C ALA A 159 -16.11 -2.19 12.72
N PHE A 160 -15.04 -2.41 11.96
CA PHE A 160 -15.06 -2.95 10.61
C PHE A 160 -15.90 -2.15 9.61
N PRO A 161 -15.56 -0.87 9.37
CA PRO A 161 -16.25 -0.06 8.38
C PRO A 161 -16.21 -0.74 7.01
N PRO A 162 -17.25 -0.60 6.17
CA PRO A 162 -17.40 -1.35 4.92
C PRO A 162 -16.17 -1.33 3.99
N ILE A 163 -15.41 -0.24 3.99
CA ILE A 163 -14.16 -0.12 3.22
C ILE A 163 -13.16 -1.25 3.53
N LEU A 164 -13.13 -1.77 4.77
CA LEU A 164 -12.22 -2.84 5.16
C LEU A 164 -12.52 -4.19 4.50
N LEU A 165 -13.71 -4.38 3.93
CA LEU A 165 -14.00 -5.56 3.10
C LEU A 165 -13.04 -5.62 1.90
N ASP A 166 -12.84 -4.48 1.23
CA ASP A 166 -11.92 -4.39 0.10
C ASP A 166 -10.46 -4.38 0.55
N VAL A 167 -10.15 -3.68 1.65
CA VAL A 167 -8.78 -3.64 2.18
C VAL A 167 -8.30 -5.04 2.57
N ILE A 168 -9.12 -5.84 3.25
CA ILE A 168 -8.75 -7.22 3.64
C ILE A 168 -8.58 -8.14 2.42
N ASN A 169 -9.35 -7.90 1.36
CA ASN A 169 -9.38 -8.78 0.20
C ASN A 169 -8.25 -8.46 -0.81
N GLU A 170 -7.86 -7.19 -0.95
CA GLU A 170 -6.93 -6.73 -2.00
C GLU A 170 -5.77 -5.89 -1.49
N GLY A 171 -5.77 -5.51 -0.21
CA GLY A 171 -4.73 -4.70 0.40
C GLY A 171 -3.38 -5.42 0.41
N ILE A 172 -2.32 -4.62 0.25
CA ILE A 172 -0.93 -5.07 0.39
C ILE A 172 -0.40 -4.47 1.69
N VAL A 173 -0.12 -5.36 2.65
CA VAL A 173 0.43 -4.98 3.95
C VAL A 173 1.87 -4.50 3.78
N LEU A 174 2.14 -3.27 4.21
CA LEU A 174 3.44 -2.61 4.10
C LEU A 174 4.18 -2.56 5.43
N PHE A 175 3.45 -2.49 6.54
CA PHE A 175 3.94 -2.59 7.91
C PHE A 175 2.84 -3.23 8.74
N ASP A 176 3.19 -4.11 9.68
CA ASP A 176 2.24 -4.70 10.64
C ASP A 176 3.00 -5.22 11.85
N ASP A 177 2.56 -4.84 13.06
CA ASP A 177 3.04 -5.39 14.33
C ASP A 177 2.31 -6.69 14.72
N GLY A 178 1.33 -7.10 13.92
CA GLY A 178 0.48 -8.27 14.10
C GLY A 178 -1.00 -7.94 14.24
N PHE A 179 -1.35 -6.68 14.52
CA PHE A 179 -2.74 -6.25 14.66
C PHE A 179 -3.56 -6.53 13.40
N TYR A 180 -3.11 -6.08 12.23
CA TYR A 180 -3.88 -6.23 10.98
C TYR A 180 -4.00 -7.69 10.56
N LYS A 181 -2.95 -8.50 10.79
CA LYS A 181 -3.00 -9.95 10.59
C LYS A 181 -4.10 -10.62 11.42
N GLU A 182 -4.18 -10.32 12.71
CA GLU A 182 -5.20 -10.90 13.60
C GLU A 182 -6.61 -10.38 13.29
N LEU A 183 -6.76 -9.06 13.04
CA LEU A 183 -8.02 -8.47 12.58
C LEU A 183 -8.52 -9.18 11.31
N THR A 184 -7.63 -9.33 10.33
CA THR A 184 -7.95 -9.97 9.04
C THR A 184 -8.37 -11.41 9.21
N LYS A 185 -7.67 -12.16 10.07
CA LYS A 185 -8.01 -13.55 10.37
C LYS A 185 -9.43 -13.66 10.95
N LYS A 186 -9.72 -12.90 12.01
CA LYS A 186 -11.03 -12.89 12.68
C LYS A 186 -12.16 -12.51 11.70
N LYS A 187 -11.99 -11.42 10.95
CA LYS A 187 -13.02 -10.93 10.03
C LYS A 187 -13.24 -11.86 8.84
N LYS A 188 -12.20 -12.51 8.31
CA LYS A 188 -12.36 -13.55 7.27
C LYS A 188 -13.15 -14.75 7.77
N GLU A 189 -12.94 -15.18 9.02
CA GLU A 189 -13.73 -16.26 9.63
C GLU A 189 -15.22 -15.89 9.74
N VAL A 190 -15.54 -14.66 10.17
CA VAL A 190 -16.92 -14.14 10.23
C VAL A 190 -17.56 -14.07 8.85
N LEU A 191 -16.89 -13.44 7.88
CA LEU A 191 -17.37 -13.32 6.50
C LEU A 191 -17.61 -14.68 5.85
N SER A 192 -16.75 -15.66 6.11
CA SER A 192 -16.93 -17.03 5.64
C SER A 192 -18.17 -17.69 6.24
N LYS A 193 -18.46 -17.50 7.53
CA LYS A 193 -19.66 -18.03 8.20
C LYS A 193 -20.94 -17.39 7.66
N LEU A 194 -20.90 -16.10 7.36
CA LEU A 194 -22.00 -15.38 6.74
C LEU A 194 -22.19 -15.73 5.24
N LYS A 195 -21.25 -16.50 4.65
CA LYS A 195 -21.17 -16.77 3.21
C LYS A 195 -21.13 -15.46 2.41
N ALA A 196 -20.47 -14.45 2.94
CA ALA A 196 -20.33 -13.15 2.29
C ALA A 196 -19.60 -13.32 0.95
N LYS A 197 -20.12 -12.66 -0.10
CA LYS A 197 -19.60 -12.74 -1.46
C LYS A 197 -19.46 -11.35 -2.05
N ARG A 198 -18.36 -11.16 -2.78
CA ARG A 198 -18.19 -10.00 -3.65
C ARG A 198 -18.83 -10.27 -5.00
N VAL A 199 -19.80 -9.46 -5.39
CA VAL A 199 -20.56 -9.58 -6.64
C VAL A 199 -20.11 -8.48 -7.60
N PHE A 200 -19.56 -8.87 -8.75
CA PHE A 200 -19.03 -7.93 -9.73
C PHE A 200 -20.12 -7.44 -10.69
N LEU A 201 -20.19 -6.12 -10.87
CA LEU A 201 -21.01 -5.45 -11.88
C LEU A 201 -20.19 -5.21 -13.16
N SER A 202 -18.90 -4.94 -13.00
CA SER A 202 -17.93 -4.79 -14.08
C SER A 202 -16.53 -5.20 -13.60
N LYS A 203 -15.50 -5.01 -14.43
CA LYS A 203 -14.11 -5.36 -14.06
C LYS A 203 -13.63 -4.64 -12.79
N ASN A 204 -14.09 -3.41 -12.57
CA ASN A 204 -13.62 -2.54 -11.49
C ASN A 204 -14.74 -2.07 -10.55
N GLU A 205 -15.97 -2.59 -10.71
CA GLU A 205 -17.13 -2.23 -9.89
C GLU A 205 -17.78 -3.50 -9.33
N TRP A 206 -18.12 -3.46 -8.06
CA TRP A 206 -18.73 -4.58 -7.33
C TRP A 206 -19.49 -4.05 -6.12
N PHE A 207 -20.28 -4.94 -5.53
CA PHE A 207 -20.82 -4.76 -4.18
C PHE A 207 -20.57 -6.02 -3.36
N TRP A 208 -20.72 -5.90 -2.04
CA TRP A 208 -20.61 -7.02 -1.13
C TRP A 208 -22.01 -7.49 -0.72
N ASP A 209 -22.35 -8.72 -1.10
CA ASP A 209 -23.49 -9.45 -0.57
C ASP A 209 -23.04 -10.17 0.71
N LEU A 210 -23.29 -9.54 1.86
CA LEU A 210 -22.75 -9.98 3.14
C LEU A 210 -23.43 -11.24 3.68
N LYS A 211 -24.71 -11.46 3.35
CA LYS A 211 -25.47 -12.63 3.77
C LYS A 211 -26.49 -12.97 2.68
N PRO A 212 -26.14 -13.79 1.68
CA PRO A 212 -27.01 -14.10 0.54
C PRO A 212 -28.35 -14.75 0.93
N GLU A 213 -28.40 -15.38 2.11
CA GLU A 213 -29.59 -16.07 2.65
C GLU A 213 -30.34 -15.21 3.69
N ILE A 214 -30.11 -13.88 3.72
CA ILE A 214 -30.71 -12.99 4.70
C ILE A 214 -32.24 -13.00 4.61
N LYS A 215 -32.90 -13.15 5.76
CA LYS A 215 -34.35 -13.03 5.88
C LYS A 215 -34.73 -11.61 6.30
N PHE A 216 -35.90 -11.16 5.85
CA PHE A 216 -36.43 -9.85 6.23
C PHE A 216 -36.48 -9.70 7.77
N GLY A 217 -35.90 -8.62 8.27
CA GLY A 217 -35.82 -8.32 9.71
C GLY A 217 -34.57 -8.85 10.43
N GLU A 218 -33.68 -9.59 9.75
CA GLU A 218 -32.41 -10.01 10.35
C GLU A 218 -31.37 -8.89 10.35
N VAL A 219 -30.66 -8.74 11.47
CA VAL A 219 -29.53 -7.81 11.63
C VAL A 219 -28.24 -8.52 11.25
N ILE A 220 -27.39 -7.89 10.43
CA ILE A 220 -26.05 -8.37 10.11
C ILE A 220 -25.07 -7.67 11.05
N GLU A 221 -24.34 -8.45 11.84
CA GLU A 221 -23.19 -7.98 12.61
C GLU A 221 -21.90 -8.57 12.02
N ILE A 222 -20.87 -7.73 11.86
CA ILE A 222 -19.58 -8.11 11.23
C ILE A 222 -18.42 -7.79 12.15
#